data_AF-A0A6N2XK12-F1
#
_entry.id   AF-A0A6N2XK12-F1
#
_cell.length_a   1.000
_cell.length_b   1.000
_cell.length_c   1.000
_cell.angle_alpha   90.00
_cell.angle_beta   90.00
_cell.angle_gamma   90.00
#
_symmetry.space_group_name_H-M   'P 1'
#
loop_
_entity.id
_entity.type
_entity.pdbx_description
1 polymer ?
#
loop_
_entity_poly.entity_id
_entity_poly.type
_entity_poly.pdbx_seq_one_letter_code
_entity_poly.pdbx_strand_id
1 'polypeptide(L)'
;MAAIIDYIPRVTLSNFKELIKRQAETDKTLFSRFTLKNIQYTVMMSIEEQELIFFWEYQGTRNQKTIKLHTEPSNLGNGSVRYFLCPYTSHKCRKLFLDGKTIASRYAFSHIYSIQKESRSGRFFYGFGRLEYPVRRYGKQFYRGKTTPYGHKVWTYHKKLEKYNRQLDEYILPASRGRKPLVIK
;
A
#
# COMPACT_ATOMS: atom_id res chain seq x y z
N MET A 1 3.22 -19.16 3.62
CA MET A 1 3.33 -18.91 2.17
C MET A 1 3.52 -17.41 1.96
N ALA A 2 4.30 -16.94 0.97
CA ALA A 2 4.65 -15.51 0.86
C ALA A 2 3.69 -14.74 -0.07
N ALA A 3 3.22 -13.58 0.40
CA ALA A 3 2.41 -12.60 -0.32
C ALA A 3 3.12 -12.06 -1.56
N ILE A 4 2.38 -11.76 -2.64
CA ILE A 4 2.92 -10.87 -3.68
C ILE A 4 2.53 -9.43 -3.35
N ILE A 5 3.49 -8.68 -2.83
CA ILE A 5 3.22 -7.35 -2.26
C ILE A 5 2.77 -6.31 -3.28
N ASP A 6 3.12 -6.51 -4.56
CA ASP A 6 2.78 -5.57 -5.65
C ASP A 6 1.28 -5.43 -5.88
N TYR A 7 0.51 -6.43 -5.47
CA TYR A 7 -0.94 -6.49 -5.67
C TYR A 7 -1.74 -6.01 -4.46
N ILE A 8 -1.05 -5.64 -3.37
CA ILE A 8 -1.65 -5.05 -2.19
C ILE A 8 -1.76 -3.53 -2.40
N PRO A 9 -2.95 -2.92 -2.23
CA PRO A 9 -3.12 -1.48 -2.29
C PRO A 9 -2.19 -0.80 -1.29
N ARG A 10 -1.68 0.37 -1.68
CA ARG A 10 -0.72 1.10 -0.88
C ARG A 10 -0.98 2.58 -0.90
N VAL A 11 -0.69 3.22 0.22
CA VAL A 11 -0.67 4.68 0.36
C VAL A 11 0.74 5.15 0.66
N THR A 12 1.00 6.40 0.32
CA THR A 12 2.24 7.13 0.58
C THR A 12 1.91 8.44 1.27
N LEU A 13 2.92 9.10 1.85
CA LEU A 13 2.74 10.44 2.42
C LEU A 13 2.26 11.46 1.39
N SER A 14 2.57 11.25 0.10
CA SER A 14 2.05 12.09 -0.99
C SER A 14 0.52 12.13 -1.03
N ASN A 15 -0.14 11.03 -0.68
CA ASN A 15 -1.60 10.96 -0.61
C ASN A 15 -2.19 11.85 0.50
N PHE A 16 -1.38 12.20 1.51
CA PHE A 16 -1.80 12.99 2.67
C PHE A 16 -1.15 14.38 2.72
N LYS A 17 -0.43 14.79 1.66
CA LYS A 17 0.28 16.08 1.62
C LYS A 17 -0.64 17.26 1.88
N GLU A 18 -1.81 17.28 1.26
CA GLU A 18 -2.76 18.37 1.45
C GLU A 18 -3.36 18.39 2.86
N LEU A 19 -3.67 17.22 3.41
CA LEU A 19 -4.16 17.08 4.78
C LEU A 19 -3.12 17.63 5.77
N ILE A 20 -1.87 17.21 5.60
CA ILE A 20 -0.72 17.66 6.40
C ILE A 20 -0.53 19.18 6.29
N LYS A 21 -0.62 19.73 5.08
CA LYS A 21 -0.42 21.16 4.84
C LYS A 21 -1.53 22.00 5.50
N ARG A 22 -2.80 21.68 5.22
CA ARG A 22 -3.95 22.45 5.72
C ARG A 22 -4.08 22.39 7.24
N GLN A 23 -3.69 21.27 7.82
CA GLN A 23 -3.77 21.12 9.26
C GLN A 23 -2.67 21.94 9.96
N ALA A 24 -1.49 22.12 9.35
CA ALA A 24 -0.51 23.10 9.84
C ALA A 24 -1.01 24.56 9.79
N GLU A 25 -1.99 24.85 8.93
CA GLU A 25 -2.58 26.18 8.76
C GLU A 25 -3.83 26.40 9.65
N THR A 26 -4.45 25.33 10.17
CA THR A 26 -5.76 25.40 10.84
C THR A 26 -5.79 24.53 12.10
N ASP A 27 -6.26 25.08 13.21
CA ASP A 27 -6.40 24.39 14.51
C ASP A 27 -7.58 23.39 14.57
N LYS A 28 -8.20 23.09 13.43
CA LYS A 28 -9.36 22.19 13.32
C LYS A 28 -8.91 20.78 12.97
N THR A 29 -9.60 19.78 13.51
CA THR A 29 -9.40 18.37 13.16
C THR A 29 -9.85 18.12 11.72
N LEU A 30 -8.90 18.00 10.79
CA LEU A 30 -9.21 17.67 9.40
C LEU A 30 -9.21 16.16 9.20
N PHE A 31 -10.05 15.71 8.28
CA PHE A 31 -10.09 14.32 7.84
C PHE A 31 -10.05 14.23 6.32
N SER A 32 -9.48 13.14 5.82
CA SER A 32 -9.50 12.76 4.41
C SER A 32 -10.18 11.42 4.26
N ARG A 33 -10.99 11.27 3.21
CA ARG A 33 -11.63 10.00 2.85
C ARG A 33 -11.15 9.54 1.50
N PHE A 34 -10.85 8.26 1.39
CA PHE A 34 -10.50 7.64 0.13
C PHE A 34 -10.93 6.17 0.10
N THR A 35 -11.07 5.63 -1.11
CA THR A 35 -11.51 4.24 -1.31
C THR A 35 -10.40 3.43 -1.96
N LEU A 36 -10.07 2.27 -1.38
CA LEU A 36 -9.13 1.31 -1.98
C LEU A 36 -9.76 -0.09 -1.95
N LYS A 37 -9.75 -0.81 -3.09
CA LYS A 37 -10.38 -2.14 -3.24
C LYS A 37 -11.80 -2.19 -2.67
N ASN A 38 -12.63 -1.18 -2.97
CA ASN A 38 -14.01 -1.05 -2.49
C ASN A 38 -14.16 -0.93 -0.96
N ILE A 39 -13.08 -0.65 -0.24
CA ILE A 39 -13.09 -0.36 1.19
C ILE A 39 -12.87 1.14 1.36
N GLN A 40 -13.76 1.79 2.11
CA GLN A 40 -13.67 3.20 2.43
C GLN A 40 -12.82 3.39 3.68
N TYR A 41 -11.80 4.24 3.58
CA TYR A 41 -10.94 4.63 4.69
C TYR A 41 -11.17 6.10 5.00
N THR A 42 -11.32 6.39 6.29
CA THR A 42 -11.28 7.76 6.83
C THR A 42 -9.99 7.93 7.59
N VAL A 43 -9.25 8.98 7.29
CA VAL A 43 -7.98 9.29 7.94
C VAL A 43 -8.08 10.64 8.62
N MET A 44 -7.79 10.65 9.91
CA MET A 44 -7.63 11.86 10.71
C MET A 44 -6.16 12.07 11.02
N MET A 45 -5.74 13.33 11.09
CA MET A 45 -4.39 13.68 11.53
C MET A 45 -4.44 14.40 12.88
N SER A 46 -3.57 14.00 13.79
CA SER A 46 -3.22 14.74 15.00
C SER A 46 -1.87 15.42 14.78
N ILE A 47 -1.82 16.75 14.89
CA ILE A 47 -0.57 17.52 14.70
C ILE A 47 0.34 17.36 15.90
N GLU A 48 -0.23 17.51 17.10
CA GLU A 48 0.49 17.52 18.37
C GLU A 48 1.30 16.24 18.54
N GLU A 49 0.67 15.10 18.29
CA GLU A 49 1.29 13.79 18.43
C GLU A 49 2.02 13.34 17.15
N GLN A 50 1.87 14.08 16.04
CA GLN A 50 2.32 13.68 14.71
C GLN A 50 1.80 12.28 14.31
N GLU A 51 0.50 12.03 14.48
CA GLU A 51 -0.10 10.72 14.23
C GLU A 51 -1.21 10.79 13.18
N LEU A 52 -1.37 9.69 12.45
CA LEU A 52 -2.49 9.47 11.53
C LEU A 52 -3.35 8.34 12.06
N ILE A 53 -4.64 8.60 12.22
CA ILE A 53 -5.60 7.63 12.71
C ILE A 53 -6.47 7.20 11.54
N PHE A 54 -6.41 5.91 11.21
CA PHE A 54 -7.19 5.29 10.15
C PHE A 54 -8.41 4.61 10.75
N PHE A 55 -9.57 4.90 10.17
CA PHE A 55 -10.84 4.25 10.47
C PHE A 55 -11.40 3.62 9.19
N TRP A 56 -11.82 2.36 9.27
CA TRP A 56 -12.46 1.68 8.15
C TRP A 56 -13.33 0.53 8.63
N GLU A 57 -14.25 0.10 7.76
CA GLU A 57 -15.08 -1.07 8.01
C GLU A 57 -14.69 -2.18 7.02
N TYR A 58 -14.51 -3.39 7.53
CA TYR A 58 -14.17 -4.54 6.72
C TYR A 58 -14.79 -5.81 7.31
N GLN A 59 -15.50 -6.59 6.47
CA GLN A 59 -16.19 -7.82 6.88
C GLN A 59 -17.10 -7.63 8.12
N GLY A 60 -17.82 -6.51 8.19
CA GLY A 60 -18.73 -6.17 9.31
C GLY A 60 -18.03 -5.75 10.60
N THR A 61 -16.69 -5.67 10.60
CA THR A 61 -15.91 -5.19 11.75
C THR A 61 -15.43 -3.76 11.50
N ARG A 62 -15.68 -2.87 12.47
CA ARG A 62 -15.08 -1.53 12.48
C ARG A 62 -13.67 -1.61 13.03
N ASN A 63 -12.72 -1.18 12.23
CA ASN A 63 -11.31 -1.22 12.55
C ASN A 63 -10.75 0.20 12.71
N GLN A 64 -9.83 0.33 13.65
CA GLN A 64 -9.08 1.56 13.89
C GLN A 64 -7.59 1.24 13.99
N LYS A 65 -6.74 2.08 13.38
CA LYS A 65 -5.30 1.97 13.55
C LYS A 65 -4.63 3.33 13.58
N THR A 66 -3.85 3.55 14.63
CA THR A 66 -3.00 4.73 14.79
C THR A 66 -1.61 4.46 14.25
N ILE A 67 -1.10 5.41 13.46
CA ILE A 67 0.18 5.33 12.78
C ILE A 67 0.96 6.60 13.06
N LYS A 68 2.08 6.46 13.74
CA LYS A 68 2.96 7.59 14.06
C LYS A 68 3.75 8.04 12.84
N LEU A 69 4.00 9.33 12.75
CA LEU A 69 4.91 9.93 11.80
C LEU A 69 6.25 10.20 12.48
N HIS A 70 7.32 10.02 11.73
CA HIS A 70 8.67 10.32 12.16
C HIS A 70 9.32 11.26 11.16
N THR A 71 9.96 12.32 11.68
CA THR A 71 10.58 13.35 10.87
C THR A 71 12.09 13.31 11.08
N GLU A 72 12.85 13.27 9.98
CA GLU A 72 14.32 13.28 10.00
C GLU A 72 14.83 14.40 9.08
N PRO A 73 16.02 14.98 9.36
CA PRO A 73 16.65 15.90 8.43
C PRO A 73 16.97 15.20 7.11
N SER A 74 16.88 15.94 6.01
CA SER A 74 17.26 15.44 4.70
C SER A 74 18.77 15.24 4.60
N ASN A 75 19.20 14.08 4.09
CA ASN A 75 20.61 13.82 3.80
C ASN A 75 21.20 14.76 2.73
N LEU A 76 20.35 15.49 1.99
CA LEU A 76 20.76 16.49 1.00
C LEU A 76 20.98 17.88 1.62
N GLY A 77 21.00 17.99 2.95
CA GLY A 77 21.28 19.23 3.69
C GLY A 77 20.08 20.16 3.84
N ASN A 78 19.16 20.17 2.88
CA ASN A 78 17.97 21.04 2.91
C ASN A 78 16.67 20.26 3.09
N GLY A 79 15.88 20.68 4.08
CA GLY A 79 14.53 20.18 4.36
C GLY A 79 14.47 18.99 5.32
N SER A 80 13.25 18.57 5.63
CA SER A 80 12.97 17.40 6.46
C SER A 80 12.18 16.35 5.67
N VAL A 81 12.46 15.08 5.97
CA VAL A 81 11.79 13.93 5.37
C VAL A 81 10.93 13.26 6.42
N ARG A 82 9.65 13.08 6.10
CA ARG A 82 8.71 12.36 6.95
C ARG A 82 8.61 10.90 6.53
N TYR A 83 8.42 10.03 7.51
CA TYR A 83 8.22 8.60 7.36
C TYR A 83 7.04 8.15 8.21
N PHE A 84 6.35 7.09 7.78
CA PHE A 84 5.43 6.37 8.67
C PHE A 84 6.23 5.42 9.55
N LEU A 85 5.84 5.29 10.81
CA LEU A 85 6.28 4.20 11.66
C LEU A 85 5.31 3.03 11.51
N CYS A 86 5.82 1.88 11.10
CA CYS A 86 5.00 0.69 10.93
C CYS A 86 4.38 0.30 12.27
N PRO A 87 3.04 0.12 12.37
CA PRO A 87 2.40 -0.19 13.65
C PRO A 87 2.71 -1.60 14.19
N TYR A 88 3.28 -2.49 13.35
CA TYR A 88 3.61 -3.86 13.73
C TYR A 88 5.10 -4.07 14.01
N THR A 89 5.96 -3.36 13.28
CA THR A 89 7.41 -3.59 13.31
C THR A 89 8.19 -2.37 13.77
N SER A 90 7.51 -1.24 14.00
CA SER A 90 8.09 0.06 14.35
C SER A 90 9.18 0.59 13.39
N HIS A 91 9.39 -0.07 12.25
CA HIS A 91 10.31 0.40 11.24
C HIS A 91 9.76 1.64 10.52
N LYS A 92 10.67 2.57 10.23
CA LYS A 92 10.43 3.67 9.29
C LYS A 92 10.08 3.13 7.91
N CYS A 93 8.99 3.62 7.33
CA CYS A 93 8.52 3.20 6.01
C CYS A 93 7.92 4.37 5.22
N ARG A 94 8.05 4.31 3.88
CA ARG A 94 7.50 5.31 2.96
C ARG A 94 6.14 4.93 2.38
N LYS A 95 5.79 3.65 2.49
CA LYS A 95 4.60 3.02 1.91
C LYS A 95 3.94 2.17 2.99
N LEU A 96 2.64 2.37 3.17
CA LEU A 96 1.79 1.51 3.97
C LEU A 96 0.91 0.72 3.02
N PHE A 97 0.76 -0.56 3.30
CA PHE A 97 -0.07 -1.48 2.54
C PHE A 97 -1.36 -1.73 3.31
N LEU A 98 -2.49 -1.60 2.61
CA LEU A 98 -3.83 -1.69 3.16
C LEU A 98 -4.51 -2.91 2.56
N ASP A 99 -4.77 -3.91 3.38
CA ASP A 99 -5.35 -5.19 2.97
C ASP A 99 -6.81 -5.36 3.43
N GLY A 100 -7.40 -4.32 4.02
CA GLY A 100 -8.72 -4.39 4.65
C GLY A 100 -8.69 -5.01 6.04
N LYS A 101 -7.88 -6.05 6.28
CA LYS A 101 -7.68 -6.59 7.64
C LYS A 101 -6.71 -5.78 8.47
N THR A 102 -5.66 -5.29 7.83
CA THR A 102 -4.57 -4.58 8.49
C THR A 102 -3.99 -3.46 7.64
N ILE A 103 -3.28 -2.57 8.32
CA ILE A 103 -2.43 -1.55 7.73
C ILE A 103 -1.01 -1.75 8.26
N ALA A 104 -0.06 -2.08 7.37
CA ALA A 104 1.31 -2.34 7.79
C ALA A 104 2.34 -1.99 6.71
N SER A 105 3.61 -1.93 7.11
CA SER A 105 4.71 -1.78 6.15
C SER A 105 5.04 -3.12 5.48
N ARG A 106 5.80 -3.08 4.38
CA ARG A 106 6.31 -4.29 3.71
C ARG A 106 7.00 -5.27 4.66
N TYR A 107 7.65 -4.77 5.71
CA TYR A 107 8.41 -5.60 6.63
C TYR A 107 7.54 -6.45 7.56
N ALA A 108 6.25 -6.12 7.71
CA ALA A 108 5.30 -6.92 8.46
C ALA A 108 4.78 -8.14 7.67
N PHE A 109 4.90 -8.10 6.34
CA PHE A 109 4.42 -9.17 5.47
C PHE A 109 5.55 -10.15 5.15
N SER A 110 5.26 -11.45 5.23
CA SER A 110 6.05 -12.45 4.51
C SER A 110 5.77 -12.27 3.02
N HIS A 111 6.63 -11.54 2.30
CA HIS A 111 6.34 -11.13 0.93
C HIS A 111 7.48 -11.39 -0.05
N ILE A 112 7.09 -11.44 -1.31
CA ILE A 112 7.93 -11.52 -2.50
C ILE A 112 7.39 -10.50 -3.51
N TYR A 113 8.26 -9.92 -4.32
CA TYR A 113 7.85 -9.10 -5.46
C TYR A 113 7.47 -9.98 -6.65
N SER A 114 6.46 -9.60 -7.42
CA SER A 114 5.99 -10.35 -8.59
C SER A 114 7.13 -10.69 -9.56
N ILE A 115 8.06 -9.76 -9.75
CA ILE A 115 9.26 -9.92 -10.60
C ILE A 115 10.20 -11.03 -10.12
N GLN A 116 10.23 -11.34 -8.83
CA GLN A 116 11.10 -12.41 -8.29
C GLN A 116 10.61 -13.81 -8.68
N LYS A 117 9.37 -13.95 -9.15
CA LYS A 117 8.83 -15.21 -9.70
C LYS A 117 9.08 -15.38 -11.19
N GLU A 118 9.59 -14.35 -11.87
CA GLU A 118 9.87 -14.41 -13.31
C GLU A 118 11.24 -15.09 -13.56
N SER A 119 11.36 -15.78 -14.70
CA SER A 119 12.64 -16.36 -15.14
C SER A 119 13.69 -15.27 -15.39
N ARG A 120 14.97 -15.64 -15.52
CA ARG A 120 16.05 -14.67 -15.83
C ARG A 120 15.72 -13.83 -17.06
N SER A 121 15.28 -14.47 -18.14
CA SER A 121 14.83 -13.80 -19.36
C SER A 121 13.59 -12.94 -19.10
N GLY A 122 12.61 -13.45 -18.34
CA GLY A 122 11.42 -12.69 -17.96
C GLY A 122 11.73 -11.40 -17.20
N ARG A 123 12.71 -11.42 -16.28
CA ARG A 123 13.19 -10.23 -15.56
C ARG A 123 13.90 -9.23 -16.47
N PHE A 124 14.69 -9.71 -17.43
CA PHE A 124 15.34 -8.85 -18.43
C PHE A 124 14.28 -8.10 -19.27
N PHE A 125 13.28 -8.82 -19.77
CA PHE A 125 12.19 -8.22 -20.54
C PHE A 125 11.19 -7.39 -19.70
N TYR A 126 11.19 -7.53 -18.37
CA TYR A 126 10.35 -6.73 -17.48
C TYR A 126 10.68 -5.24 -17.58
N GLY A 127 11.97 -4.89 -17.65
CA GLY A 127 12.45 -3.50 -17.75
C GLY A 127 12.05 -2.80 -19.04
N PHE A 128 11.74 -3.55 -20.10
CA PHE A 128 11.32 -3.03 -21.41
C PHE A 128 9.82 -2.70 -21.49
N GLY A 129 9.14 -2.55 -20.35
CA GLY A 129 7.81 -1.97 -20.31
C GLY A 129 6.66 -2.98 -20.30
N ARG A 130 6.74 -4.03 -19.48
CA ARG A 130 5.49 -4.63 -18.98
C ARG A 130 4.81 -3.60 -18.07
N LEU A 131 3.85 -2.88 -18.67
CA LEU A 131 2.95 -1.93 -18.02
C LEU A 131 2.43 -2.55 -16.70
N GLU A 132 2.74 -1.93 -15.55
CA GLU A 132 2.38 -2.37 -14.20
C GLU A 132 0.86 -2.62 -14.03
N TYR A 133 0.06 -2.14 -14.98
CA TYR A 133 -1.36 -2.42 -15.13
C TYR A 133 -1.66 -2.74 -16.61
N PRO A 134 -2.31 -3.86 -16.95
CA PRO A 134 -2.50 -4.27 -18.35
C PRO A 134 -3.51 -3.40 -19.10
N VAL A 135 -4.26 -2.55 -18.39
CA VAL A 135 -5.31 -1.72 -18.98
C VAL A 135 -4.70 -0.52 -19.70
N ARG A 136 -5.02 -0.41 -21.00
CA ARG A 136 -4.69 0.71 -21.88
C ARG A 136 -5.92 1.60 -22.04
N ARG A 137 -5.72 2.92 -22.17
CA ARG A 137 -6.79 3.94 -22.29
C ARG A 137 -7.84 3.62 -23.36
N TYR A 138 -7.42 3.06 -24.50
CA TYR A 138 -8.31 2.75 -25.63
C TYR A 138 -8.45 1.23 -25.89
N GLY A 139 -8.11 0.39 -24.91
CA GLY A 139 -8.20 -1.06 -25.08
C GLY A 139 -9.63 -1.57 -24.91
N LYS A 140 -10.24 -2.05 -26.00
CA LYS A 140 -11.57 -2.67 -25.97
C LYS A 140 -11.48 -4.12 -25.47
N GLN A 141 -12.07 -4.42 -24.31
CA GLN A 141 -12.07 -5.78 -23.75
C GLN A 141 -13.05 -6.71 -24.48
N PHE A 142 -14.10 -6.15 -25.08
CA PHE A 142 -15.11 -6.87 -25.83
C PHE A 142 -15.29 -6.28 -27.23
N TYR A 143 -15.62 -7.13 -28.19
CA TYR A 143 -16.03 -6.76 -29.54
C TYR A 143 -17.16 -7.68 -29.98
N ARG A 144 -18.32 -7.11 -30.34
CA ARG A 144 -19.54 -7.86 -30.70
C ARG A 144 -19.91 -8.92 -29.66
N GLY A 145 -19.84 -8.57 -28.36
CA GLY A 145 -20.14 -9.49 -27.25
C GLY A 145 -19.08 -10.57 -26.97
N LYS A 146 -18.03 -10.69 -27.80
CA LYS A 146 -16.94 -11.65 -27.60
C LYS A 146 -15.73 -10.98 -26.95
N THR A 147 -15.05 -11.70 -26.06
CA THR A 147 -13.82 -11.22 -25.41
C THR A 147 -12.71 -11.08 -26.44
N THR A 148 -12.07 -9.92 -26.52
CA THR A 148 -10.91 -9.70 -27.39
C THR A 148 -9.66 -10.34 -26.78
N PRO A 149 -8.58 -10.59 -27.55
CA PRO A 149 -7.31 -11.04 -26.99
C PRO A 149 -6.78 -10.10 -25.89
N TYR A 150 -7.01 -8.80 -26.04
CA TYR A 150 -6.71 -7.80 -25.02
C TYR A 150 -7.58 -7.96 -23.76
N GLY A 151 -8.89 -8.15 -23.92
CA GLY A 151 -9.80 -8.43 -22.80
C GLY A 151 -9.41 -9.69 -22.04
N HIS A 152 -9.02 -10.75 -22.77
CA HIS A 152 -8.55 -11.99 -22.15
C HIS A 152 -7.27 -11.79 -21.32
N LYS A 153 -6.33 -10.95 -21.80
CA LYS A 153 -5.12 -10.58 -21.06
C LYS A 153 -5.43 -9.80 -19.78
N VAL A 154 -6.32 -8.82 -19.85
CA VAL A 154 -6.78 -8.04 -18.69
C VAL A 154 -7.48 -8.94 -17.68
N TRP A 155 -8.39 -9.80 -18.14
CA TRP A 155 -9.08 -10.78 -17.28
C TRP A 155 -8.10 -11.72 -16.58
N THR A 156 -7.13 -12.30 -17.31
CA THR A 156 -6.12 -13.19 -16.73
C THR A 156 -5.30 -12.49 -15.65
N TYR A 157 -4.96 -11.22 -15.86
CA TYR A 157 -4.28 -10.41 -14.85
C TYR A 157 -5.15 -10.21 -13.61
N HIS A 158 -6.42 -9.83 -13.75
CA HIS A 158 -7.32 -9.65 -12.60
C HIS A 158 -7.58 -10.96 -11.85
N LYS A 159 -7.75 -12.09 -12.56
CA LYS A 159 -7.89 -13.42 -11.95
C LYS A 159 -6.65 -13.82 -11.16
N LYS A 160 -5.46 -13.51 -11.69
CA LYS A 160 -4.17 -13.70 -11.00
C LYS A 160 -4.09 -12.80 -9.75
N LEU A 161 -4.50 -11.54 -9.86
CA LEU A 161 -4.59 -10.60 -8.74
C LEU A 161 -5.52 -11.12 -7.63
N GLU A 162 -6.70 -11.63 -8.01
CA GLU A 162 -7.70 -12.17 -7.08
C GLU A 162 -7.20 -13.43 -6.36
N LYS A 163 -6.54 -14.35 -7.08
CA LYS A 163 -5.90 -15.52 -6.47
C LYS A 163 -4.87 -15.11 -5.43
N TYR A 164 -4.05 -14.10 -5.74
CA TYR A 164 -3.10 -13.59 -4.76
C TYR A 164 -3.80 -12.92 -3.59
N ASN A 165 -4.83 -12.10 -3.83
CA ASN A 165 -5.68 -11.48 -2.79
C ASN A 165 -6.31 -12.51 -1.85
N ARG A 166 -6.72 -13.67 -2.35
CA ARG A 166 -7.24 -14.74 -1.49
C ARG A 166 -6.15 -15.40 -0.64
N GLN A 167 -4.97 -15.58 -1.23
CA GLN A 167 -3.78 -16.02 -0.49
C GLN A 167 -3.27 -14.95 0.46
N LEU A 168 -3.77 -13.71 0.33
CA LEU A 168 -3.30 -12.62 1.15
C LEU A 168 -3.78 -12.74 2.62
N ASP A 169 -4.90 -13.42 2.82
CA ASP A 169 -5.56 -13.55 4.11
C ASP A 169 -4.75 -14.31 5.20
N GLU A 170 -3.64 -14.97 4.85
CA GLU A 170 -2.91 -15.93 5.71
C GLU A 170 -1.48 -15.51 6.15
N TYR A 171 -0.97 -14.34 5.76
CA TYR A 171 0.50 -14.11 5.74
C TYR A 171 1.09 -13.07 6.70
N ILE A 172 0.28 -12.45 7.56
CA ILE A 172 0.81 -11.41 8.45
C ILE A 172 1.75 -12.16 9.39
N LEU A 173 3.02 -11.78 9.41
CA LEU A 173 3.95 -12.42 10.31
C LEU A 173 3.53 -12.05 11.75
N PRO A 174 3.48 -13.02 12.67
CA PRO A 174 3.27 -12.70 14.08
C PRO A 174 4.36 -11.70 14.51
N ALA A 175 4.02 -10.77 15.41
CA ALA A 175 4.89 -9.65 15.78
C ALA A 175 6.31 -10.09 16.20
N SER A 176 6.45 -11.30 16.75
CA SER A 176 7.72 -11.93 17.13
C SER A 176 8.64 -12.30 15.95
N ARG A 177 8.09 -12.52 14.74
CA ARG A 177 8.80 -12.95 13.52
C ARG A 177 9.01 -11.83 12.50
N GLY A 178 8.44 -10.65 12.72
CA GLY A 178 8.74 -9.48 11.89
C GLY A 178 10.22 -9.08 12.03
N ARG A 179 10.80 -8.47 10.99
CA ARG A 179 12.12 -7.83 11.17
C ARG A 179 11.99 -6.78 12.27
N LYS A 180 12.81 -6.92 13.31
CA LYS A 180 12.87 -5.98 14.42
C LYS A 180 13.51 -4.68 13.93
N PRO A 181 13.02 -3.51 14.39
CA PRO A 181 13.62 -2.23 14.05
C PRO A 181 15.10 -2.27 14.44
N LEU A 182 15.96 -1.70 13.59
CA LEU A 182 17.34 -1.45 14.01
C LEU A 182 17.25 -0.52 15.21
N VAL A 183 17.70 -0.99 16.37
CA VAL A 183 17.86 -0.16 17.55
C VAL A 183 18.98 0.80 17.20
N ILE A 184 18.63 2.02 16.80
CA ILE A 184 19.59 3.10 16.67
C ILE A 184 19.89 3.49 18.12
N LYS A 185 21.09 3.14 18.59
CA LYS A 185 21.66 3.64 19.84
C LYS A 185 21.95 5.13 19.70
#